data_AF-A0A0K2U6Q5-F1
#
_entry.id   AF-A0A0K2U6Q5-F1
#
_cell.length_a   1.000
_cell.length_b   1.000
_cell.length_c   1.000
_cell.angle_alpha   90.00
_cell.angle_beta   90.00
_cell.angle_gamma   90.00
#
_symmetry.space_group_name_H-M   'P 1'
#
loop_
_entity.id
_entity.type
_entity.pdbx_description
1 polymer ?
#
loop_
_entity_poly.entity_id
_entity_poly.type
_entity_poly.pdbx_seq_one_letter_code
_entity_poly.pdbx_strand_id
1 'polypeptide(L)'
;MERMTEDFWSMIWKENSNVIVMLTRTFELTRIMCVQYWPPHINTKESYGDFTVTLLEEENFAAYIVRSLNVKYNIEERVIRHYHYVDWPAYESTNTSTILQFRRHVRHDLPAHSLEFGPPILHCHEGGSRCGMFLGIDRNILMAQKKSEIDVFGTVQELLSYRKSLFQSPAHYRFVYDVLEDHLVCGITTITMKKFISLDNFDFIKEEYERIQSLQPRFSIGDCAAAHMKENQSKNRNVMVVPPDNHRLYLSSFQGSGAEVADYINAVYLDGFKLKNEFIATEWPMTNTLGNFWCMTYDHDVNTILVFNNPLLSKKYPRFWPEGGFESYGVAFAVEVLDAKTGPDYDLFTLSIHKTETAPHRKSQHMHVAVECSRKISIGITRAPKKIVKLVNVHKEEFPSSLCLNGSKQSGSSEPASIHASTYSYLLRATLNEQGPMLVVSTDGYSRSGIYIAGRICAEQLSYWDEVDIFQSVTSIRRRRPQFIRNIDEYKKVYEIINHFVSNYSPQV
;
A
#
# COMPACT_ATOMS: atom_id res chain seq x y z
N MET A 1 -10.64 -10.58 33.46
CA MET A 1 -10.51 -9.95 32.13
C MET A 1 -11.78 -9.19 31.81
N GLU A 2 -12.95 -9.82 31.91
CA GLU A 2 -14.30 -9.19 31.78
C GLU A 2 -14.49 -7.96 32.68
N ARG A 3 -14.08 -8.02 33.96
CA ARG A 3 -14.15 -6.86 34.86
C ARG A 3 -13.32 -5.66 34.37
N MET A 4 -12.19 -5.88 33.71
CA MET A 4 -11.35 -4.79 33.21
C MET A 4 -11.95 -4.10 31.98
N THR A 5 -12.66 -4.84 31.12
CA THR A 5 -13.36 -4.24 29.96
C THR A 5 -14.58 -3.44 30.38
N GLU A 6 -15.30 -3.89 31.41
CA GLU A 6 -16.39 -3.12 32.04
C GLU A 6 -15.86 -1.83 32.70
N ASP A 7 -14.78 -1.91 33.47
CA ASP A 7 -14.14 -0.74 34.09
C ASP A 7 -13.65 0.25 33.02
N PHE A 8 -13.15 -0.24 31.87
CA PHE A 8 -12.72 0.59 30.74
C PHE A 8 -13.89 1.35 30.11
N TRP A 9 -15.01 0.68 29.82
CA TRP A 9 -16.22 1.34 29.31
C TRP A 9 -16.84 2.30 30.32
N SER A 10 -16.81 1.94 31.61
CA SER A 10 -17.21 2.83 32.70
C SER A 10 -16.40 4.12 32.73
N MET A 11 -15.08 4.04 32.53
CA MET A 11 -14.18 5.20 32.46
C MET A 11 -14.53 6.08 31.25
N ILE A 12 -14.64 5.48 30.05
CA ILE A 12 -15.00 6.20 28.82
C ILE A 12 -16.31 6.97 28.99
N TRP A 13 -17.33 6.32 29.58
CA TRP A 13 -18.63 6.92 29.78
C TRP A 13 -18.61 8.08 30.78
N LYS A 14 -17.95 7.90 31.93
CA LYS A 14 -17.84 8.91 33.00
C LYS A 14 -17.07 10.14 32.56
N GLU A 15 -15.96 9.94 31.85
CA GLU A 15 -15.14 11.02 31.31
C GLU A 15 -15.76 11.69 30.08
N ASN A 16 -16.93 11.22 29.61
CA ASN A 16 -17.61 11.74 28.42
C ASN A 16 -16.69 11.74 27.17
N SER A 17 -15.87 10.71 27.04
CA SER A 17 -14.93 10.56 25.92
C SER A 17 -15.65 10.07 24.66
N ASN A 18 -15.54 10.81 23.56
CA ASN A 18 -16.13 10.46 22.27
C ASN A 18 -15.13 9.79 21.31
N VAL A 19 -13.84 9.82 21.63
CA VAL A 19 -12.77 9.27 20.80
C VAL A 19 -11.88 8.33 21.63
N ILE A 20 -11.58 7.17 21.07
CA ILE A 20 -10.60 6.20 21.58
C ILE A 20 -9.49 6.04 20.54
N VAL A 21 -8.24 6.11 20.98
CA VAL A 21 -7.03 5.91 20.17
C VAL A 21 -6.26 4.72 20.74
N MET A 22 -6.24 3.62 20.00
CA MET A 22 -5.58 2.37 20.30
C MET A 22 -4.32 2.21 19.43
N LEU A 23 -3.15 2.20 20.04
CA LEU A 23 -1.84 2.14 19.33
C LEU A 23 -1.17 0.75 19.39
N THR A 24 -1.96 -0.31 19.54
CA THR A 24 -1.43 -1.67 19.61
C THR A 24 -2.38 -2.66 18.96
N ARG A 25 -1.86 -3.77 18.43
CA ARG A 25 -2.70 -4.88 17.98
C ARG A 25 -3.27 -5.61 19.19
N THR A 26 -4.29 -6.42 18.98
CA THR A 26 -4.80 -7.33 20.01
C THR A 26 -3.81 -8.46 20.29
N PHE A 27 -3.14 -8.93 19.23
CA PHE A 27 -2.11 -9.98 19.30
C PHE A 27 -0.86 -9.56 18.55
N GLU A 28 0.30 -10.00 19.06
CA GLU A 28 1.58 -9.88 18.38
C GLU A 28 2.33 -11.20 18.52
N LEU A 29 2.62 -11.84 17.37
CA LEU A 29 3.08 -13.23 17.30
C LEU A 29 2.13 -14.15 18.09
N THR A 30 2.58 -14.70 19.21
CA THR A 30 1.81 -15.58 20.10
C THR A 30 1.34 -14.89 21.39
N ARG A 31 1.64 -13.60 21.56
CA ARG A 31 1.35 -12.86 22.80
C ARG A 31 0.09 -12.02 22.65
N ILE A 32 -0.78 -12.09 23.66
CA ILE A 32 -1.92 -11.18 23.80
C ILE A 32 -1.39 -9.83 24.27
N MET A 33 -1.60 -8.80 23.45
CA MET A 33 -1.18 -7.43 23.71
C MET A 33 -2.35 -6.59 24.22
N CYS A 34 -3.54 -6.79 23.68
CA CYS A 34 -4.73 -6.10 24.14
C CYS A 34 -5.94 -7.00 23.92
N VAL A 35 -6.80 -7.09 24.93
CA VAL A 35 -8.06 -7.80 24.82
C VAL A 35 -8.98 -6.96 23.94
N GLN A 36 -9.66 -7.60 23.00
CA GLN A 36 -10.69 -6.94 22.23
C GLN A 36 -11.85 -6.54 23.14
N TYR A 37 -12.20 -5.26 23.15
CA TYR A 37 -13.26 -4.68 23.97
C TYR A 37 -14.42 -4.11 23.13
N TRP A 38 -14.52 -4.53 21.88
CA TRP A 38 -15.57 -4.15 20.94
C TRP A 38 -16.09 -5.39 20.18
N PRO A 39 -17.32 -5.38 19.64
CA PRO A 39 -17.87 -6.49 18.87
C PRO A 39 -17.07 -6.76 17.58
N PRO A 40 -16.86 -8.04 17.18
CA PRO A 40 -15.98 -8.39 16.05
C PRO A 40 -16.59 -8.12 14.67
N HIS A 41 -17.91 -7.94 14.56
CA HIS A 41 -18.60 -7.81 13.29
C HIS A 41 -19.56 -6.63 13.27
N ILE A 42 -19.69 -5.97 12.11
CA ILE A 42 -20.62 -4.87 11.92
C ILE A 42 -22.05 -5.33 12.24
N ASN A 43 -22.84 -4.46 12.88
CA ASN A 43 -24.20 -4.70 13.37
C ASN A 43 -24.33 -5.79 14.44
N THR A 44 -23.22 -6.23 15.04
CA THR A 44 -23.25 -7.10 16.22
C THR A 44 -23.04 -6.29 17.49
N LYS A 45 -23.60 -6.80 18.60
CA LYS A 45 -23.52 -6.18 19.93
C LYS A 45 -22.91 -7.14 20.93
N GLU A 46 -22.14 -6.59 21.86
CA GLU A 46 -21.58 -7.30 23.02
C GLU A 46 -21.87 -6.51 24.29
N SER A 47 -22.02 -7.22 25.40
CA SER A 47 -22.27 -6.64 26.71
C SER A 47 -20.99 -6.67 27.54
N TYR A 48 -20.64 -5.53 28.13
CA TYR A 48 -19.50 -5.37 29.04
C TYR A 48 -20.02 -4.81 30.36
N GLY A 49 -20.44 -5.70 31.27
CA GLY A 49 -21.22 -5.33 32.44
C GLY A 49 -22.57 -4.71 32.03
N ASP A 50 -22.86 -3.53 32.55
CA ASP A 50 -24.08 -2.77 32.25
C ASP A 50 -24.03 -2.02 30.90
N PHE A 51 -22.90 -2.03 30.21
CA PHE A 51 -22.74 -1.40 28.90
C PHE A 51 -23.08 -2.38 27.78
N THR A 52 -23.85 -1.92 26.79
CA THR A 52 -24.02 -2.65 25.53
C THR A 52 -23.36 -1.86 24.42
N VAL A 53 -22.37 -2.46 23.76
CA VAL A 53 -21.62 -1.83 22.67
C VAL A 53 -21.99 -2.51 21.37
N THR A 54 -22.31 -1.73 20.35
CA THR A 54 -22.65 -2.20 19.01
C THR A 54 -21.68 -1.61 18.01
N LEU A 55 -21.08 -2.44 17.15
CA LEU A 55 -20.24 -1.95 16.05
C LEU A 55 -21.14 -1.50 14.89
N LEU A 56 -21.17 -0.20 14.60
CA LEU A 56 -22.00 0.37 13.53
C LEU A 56 -21.29 0.37 12.18
N GLU A 57 -20.02 0.79 12.17
CA GLU A 57 -19.22 0.95 10.96
C GLU A 57 -17.77 0.56 11.25
N GLU A 58 -17.10 -0.01 10.27
CA GLU A 58 -15.66 -0.29 10.30
C GLU A 58 -15.04 0.08 8.95
N GLU A 59 -14.01 0.91 8.99
CA GLU A 59 -13.28 1.39 7.83
C GLU A 59 -11.81 1.02 7.98
N ASN A 60 -11.29 0.29 6.98
CA ASN A 60 -9.91 -0.16 6.97
C ASN A 60 -9.03 0.79 6.16
N PHE A 61 -7.86 1.10 6.70
CA PHE A 61 -6.75 1.76 6.00
C PHE A 61 -5.51 0.88 6.07
N ALA A 62 -4.51 1.17 5.23
CA ALA A 62 -3.31 0.34 5.16
C ALA A 62 -2.60 0.18 6.52
N ALA A 63 -2.59 1.23 7.35
CA ALA A 63 -1.88 1.23 8.63
C ALA A 63 -2.79 1.20 9.88
N TYR A 64 -4.08 1.46 9.73
CA TYR A 64 -5.01 1.63 10.86
C TYR A 64 -6.45 1.35 10.47
N ILE A 65 -7.31 1.17 11.48
CA ILE A 65 -8.74 0.87 11.33
C ILE A 65 -9.51 1.94 12.10
N VAL A 66 -10.65 2.37 11.58
CA VAL A 66 -11.54 3.32 12.26
C VAL A 66 -12.92 2.70 12.41
N ARG A 67 -13.51 2.79 13.60
CA ARG A 67 -14.83 2.23 13.91
C ARG A 67 -15.75 3.27 14.51
N SER A 68 -17.04 3.15 14.19
CA SER A 68 -18.12 3.85 14.87
C SER A 68 -18.81 2.87 15.82
N LEU A 69 -18.75 3.12 17.12
CA LEU A 69 -19.30 2.25 18.17
C LEU A 69 -20.49 2.94 18.83
N ASN A 70 -21.69 2.34 18.80
CA ASN A 70 -22.79 2.79 19.63
C ASN A 70 -22.68 2.15 21.01
N VAL A 71 -22.55 2.97 22.05
CA VAL A 71 -22.47 2.53 23.45
C VAL A 71 -23.76 2.93 24.14
N LYS A 72 -24.46 1.94 24.68
CA LYS A 72 -25.69 2.11 25.46
C LYS A 72 -25.42 1.83 26.92
N TYR A 73 -25.86 2.75 27.78
CA TYR A 73 -25.89 2.57 29.23
C TYR A 73 -27.23 3.06 29.76
N ASN A 74 -28.00 2.15 30.37
CA ASN A 74 -29.41 2.37 30.73
C ASN A 74 -30.26 2.82 29.52
N ILE A 75 -30.74 4.07 29.54
CA ILE A 75 -31.55 4.68 28.48
C ILE A 75 -30.76 5.60 27.56
N GLU A 76 -29.52 5.92 27.91
CA GLU A 76 -28.65 6.82 27.15
C GLU A 76 -27.81 6.04 26.15
N GLU A 77 -27.59 6.64 24.98
CA GLU A 77 -26.76 6.10 23.92
C GLU A 77 -25.77 7.16 23.43
N ARG A 78 -24.53 6.76 23.15
CA ARG A 78 -23.46 7.63 22.64
C ARG A 78 -22.72 6.91 21.52
N VAL A 79 -22.43 7.63 20.45
CA VAL A 79 -21.56 7.13 19.37
C VAL A 79 -20.12 7.55 19.67
N ILE A 80 -19.22 6.56 19.69
CA ILE A 80 -17.81 6.72 20.00
C ILE A 80 -16.98 6.31 18.80
N ARG A 81 -16.03 7.17 18.40
CA ARG A 81 -15.07 6.90 17.32
C ARG A 81 -13.86 6.17 17.88
N HIS A 82 -13.57 4.99 17.35
CA HIS A 82 -12.46 4.15 17.77
C HIS A 82 -11.41 4.07 16.66
N TYR A 83 -10.25 4.64 16.92
CA TYR A 83 -9.09 4.65 16.03
C TYR A 83 -8.09 3.61 16.48
N HIS A 84 -7.80 2.65 15.61
CA HIS A 84 -6.95 1.51 15.93
C HIS A 84 -5.75 1.46 14.97
N TYR A 85 -4.61 1.95 15.43
CA TYR A 85 -3.37 1.89 14.67
C TYR A 85 -2.73 0.50 14.79
N VAL A 86 -2.77 -0.26 13.70
CA VAL A 86 -2.37 -1.68 13.67
C VAL A 86 -0.95 -1.87 13.13
N ASP A 87 -0.41 -0.90 12.40
CA ASP A 87 0.92 -1.02 11.79
C ASP A 87 2.06 -0.46 12.65
N TRP A 88 2.05 -0.76 13.95
CA TRP A 88 3.16 -0.43 14.86
C TRP A 88 3.85 -1.71 15.34
N PRO A 89 5.03 -2.06 14.80
CA PRO A 89 5.79 -3.23 15.24
C PRO A 89 6.20 -3.16 16.73
N ALA A 90 6.44 -4.31 17.38
CA ALA A 90 6.95 -4.38 18.76
C ALA A 90 8.33 -3.75 18.93
N TYR A 91 9.24 -4.01 17.98
CA TYR A 91 10.67 -3.75 18.14
C TYR A 91 11.20 -2.64 17.22
N GLU A 92 10.32 -2.04 16.43
CA GLU A 92 10.67 -0.99 15.48
C GLU A 92 9.75 0.21 15.64
N SER A 93 10.26 1.38 15.26
CA SER A 93 9.42 2.56 15.10
C SER A 93 8.55 2.42 13.86
N THR A 94 7.34 2.96 13.92
CA THR A 94 6.46 2.96 12.75
C THR A 94 6.93 3.97 11.69
N ASN A 95 6.36 3.90 10.50
CA ASN A 95 6.58 4.84 9.42
C ASN A 95 6.01 6.22 9.77
N THR A 96 6.86 7.25 9.71
CA THR A 96 6.54 8.65 10.03
C THR A 96 5.35 9.22 9.23
N SER A 97 5.20 8.89 7.95
CA SER A 97 4.11 9.42 7.12
C SER A 97 2.77 8.83 7.53
N THR A 98 2.74 7.53 7.84
CA THR A 98 1.52 6.84 8.27
C THR A 98 1.03 7.30 9.64
N ILE A 99 1.94 7.58 10.59
CA ILE A 99 1.54 8.10 11.91
C ILE A 99 1.07 9.56 11.82
N LEU A 100 1.66 10.37 10.93
CA LEU A 100 1.17 11.73 10.64
C LEU A 100 -0.23 11.70 10.02
N GLN A 101 -0.46 10.80 9.05
CA GLN A 101 -1.77 10.61 8.45
C GLN A 101 -2.81 10.14 9.49
N PHE A 102 -2.46 9.15 10.31
CA PHE A 102 -3.31 8.69 11.40
C PHE A 102 -3.65 9.82 12.37
N ARG A 103 -2.65 10.62 12.77
CA ARG A 103 -2.86 11.81 13.61
C ARG A 103 -3.82 12.79 12.96
N ARG A 104 -3.66 13.10 11.67
CA ARG A 104 -4.57 14.00 10.93
C ARG A 104 -6.01 13.49 10.99
N HIS A 105 -6.21 12.19 10.75
CA HIS A 105 -7.54 11.58 10.82
C HIS A 105 -8.13 11.63 12.24
N VAL A 106 -7.36 11.29 13.27
CA VAL A 106 -7.80 11.43 14.68
C VAL A 106 -8.20 12.87 14.98
N ARG A 107 -7.44 13.86 14.50
CA ARG A 107 -7.70 15.28 14.73
C ARG A 107 -8.91 15.83 13.97
N HIS A 108 -9.29 15.18 12.88
CA HIS A 108 -10.48 15.54 12.12
C HIS A 108 -11.76 15.32 12.95
N ASP A 109 -11.85 14.20 13.69
CA ASP A 109 -13.03 13.87 14.50
C ASP A 109 -12.91 14.38 15.95
N LEU A 110 -11.76 14.96 16.32
CA LEU A 110 -11.64 15.66 17.60
C LEU A 110 -12.25 17.06 17.50
N PRO A 111 -13.23 17.41 18.34
CA PRO A 111 -13.84 18.72 18.30
C PRO A 111 -12.77 19.80 18.53
N ALA A 112 -12.59 20.68 17.56
CA ALA A 112 -11.81 21.88 17.77
C ALA A 112 -12.59 22.77 18.75
N HIS A 113 -12.18 22.78 20.02
CA HIS A 113 -12.69 23.69 21.06
C HIS A 113 -14.12 23.41 21.59
N SER A 114 -14.73 22.25 21.37
CA SER A 114 -16.02 21.95 22.03
C SER A 114 -15.80 21.57 23.51
N LEU A 115 -16.51 22.23 24.42
CA LEU A 115 -16.67 21.78 25.81
C LEU A 115 -17.67 20.61 25.95
N GLU A 116 -18.24 20.15 24.83
CA GLU A 116 -19.29 19.14 24.78
C GLU A 116 -18.77 17.73 25.10
N PHE A 117 -17.51 17.46 24.80
CA PHE A 117 -16.88 16.16 24.99
C PHE A 117 -15.67 16.27 25.91
N GLY A 118 -15.45 15.21 26.70
CA GLY A 118 -14.27 15.10 27.53
C GLY A 118 -13.03 14.64 26.74
N PRO A 119 -11.92 14.35 27.44
CA PRO A 119 -10.66 14.03 26.80
C PRO A 119 -10.73 12.71 26.00
N PRO A 120 -10.04 12.60 24.85
CA PRO A 120 -9.93 11.32 24.15
C PRO A 120 -9.15 10.31 24.98
N ILE A 121 -9.56 9.04 24.90
CA ILE A 121 -8.84 7.95 25.56
C ILE A 121 -7.72 7.46 24.65
N LEU A 122 -6.47 7.53 25.12
CA LEU A 122 -5.31 7.02 24.40
C LEU A 122 -4.71 5.82 25.15
N HIS A 123 -4.55 4.69 24.48
CA HIS A 123 -3.89 3.53 25.07
C HIS A 123 -3.04 2.72 24.07
N CYS A 124 -2.17 1.88 24.61
CA CYS A 124 -1.42 0.85 23.88
C CYS A 124 -1.43 -0.44 24.70
N HIS A 125 -0.35 -1.23 24.71
CA HIS A 125 -0.23 -2.43 25.56
C HIS A 125 -0.14 -2.06 27.05
N GLU A 126 0.79 -1.15 27.40
CA GLU A 126 1.09 -0.79 28.79
C GLU A 126 0.73 0.67 29.11
N GLY A 127 0.08 1.38 28.17
CA GLY A 127 -0.11 2.83 28.26
C GLY A 127 1.22 3.60 28.37
N GLY A 128 2.29 3.05 27.78
CA GLY A 128 3.67 3.55 27.89
C GLY A 128 4.16 4.17 26.58
N SER A 129 5.27 3.65 26.07
CA SER A 129 6.07 4.26 25.00
C SER A 129 5.31 4.71 23.75
N ARG A 130 4.39 3.91 23.21
CA ARG A 130 3.60 4.30 22.01
C ARG A 130 2.69 5.48 22.28
N CYS A 131 2.06 5.53 23.46
CA CYS A 131 1.25 6.66 23.89
C CYS A 131 2.12 7.92 24.07
N GLY A 132 3.30 7.77 24.68
CA GLY A 132 4.23 8.89 24.88
C GLY A 132 4.69 9.49 23.57
N MET A 133 5.09 8.65 22.61
CA MET A 133 5.47 9.10 21.26
C MET A 133 4.32 9.83 20.56
N PHE A 134 3.11 9.26 20.53
CA PHE A 134 1.96 9.90 19.88
C PHE A 134 1.61 11.26 20.52
N LEU A 135 1.60 11.35 21.85
CA LEU A 135 1.37 12.61 22.57
C LEU A 135 2.48 13.63 22.31
N GLY A 136 3.74 13.19 22.32
CA GLY A 136 4.90 14.04 22.06
C GLY A 136 4.85 14.64 20.66
N ILE A 137 4.53 13.82 19.64
CA ILE A 137 4.32 14.25 18.26
C ILE A 137 3.16 15.24 18.20
N ASP A 138 2.00 14.85 18.72
CA ASP A 138 0.79 15.65 18.59
C ASP A 138 0.91 17.05 19.22
N ARG A 139 1.43 17.10 20.44
CA ARG A 139 1.59 18.36 21.18
C ARG A 139 2.59 19.29 20.49
N ASN A 140 3.70 18.76 19.99
CA ASN A 140 4.71 19.57 19.31
C ASN A 140 4.22 20.08 17.95
N ILE A 141 3.45 19.29 17.20
CA ILE A 141 2.84 19.79 15.96
C ILE A 141 1.84 20.91 16.26
N LEU A 142 1.00 20.75 17.30
CA LEU A 142 0.08 21.83 17.72
C LEU A 142 0.83 23.08 18.18
N MET A 143 1.97 22.91 18.84
CA MET A 143 2.83 24.03 19.26
C MET A 143 3.44 24.73 18.05
N ALA A 144 3.96 23.98 17.08
CA ALA A 144 4.51 24.52 15.84
C ALA A 144 3.44 25.30 15.05
N GLN A 145 2.21 24.78 14.98
CA GLN A 145 1.11 25.44 14.29
C GLN A 145 0.63 26.72 14.99
N LYS A 146 0.61 26.76 16.32
CA LYS A 146 0.07 27.91 17.09
C LYS A 146 1.10 28.98 17.43
N LYS A 147 2.35 28.57 17.65
CA LYS A 147 3.42 29.43 18.20
C LYS A 147 4.67 29.46 17.32
N SER A 148 4.75 28.66 16.26
CA SER A 148 5.97 28.50 15.47
C SER A 148 7.17 28.02 16.31
N GLU A 149 6.90 27.20 17.33
CA GLU A 149 7.88 26.67 18.27
C GLU A 149 7.75 25.15 18.39
N ILE A 150 8.87 24.49 18.68
CA ILE A 150 8.92 23.07 19.05
C ILE A 150 9.73 22.95 20.35
N ASP A 151 9.19 22.21 21.30
CA ASP A 151 9.86 21.89 22.57
C ASP A 151 9.62 20.42 22.93
N VAL A 152 10.37 19.55 22.26
CA VAL A 152 10.30 18.11 22.52
C VAL A 152 10.76 17.79 23.92
N PHE A 153 11.82 18.42 24.41
CA PHE A 153 12.37 18.16 25.74
C PHE A 153 11.37 18.51 26.84
N GLY A 154 10.84 19.74 26.85
CA GLY A 154 9.86 20.18 27.85
C GLY A 154 8.56 19.39 27.75
N THR A 155 8.09 19.09 26.53
CA THR A 155 6.94 18.20 26.32
C THR A 155 7.15 16.83 26.95
N VAL A 156 8.29 16.19 26.70
CA VAL A 156 8.59 14.86 27.22
C VAL A 156 8.77 14.89 28.74
N GLN A 157 9.45 15.91 29.28
CA GLN A 157 9.61 16.09 30.71
C GLN A 157 8.25 16.21 31.42
N GLU A 158 7.33 16.99 30.85
CA GLU A 158 5.98 17.13 31.39
C GLU A 158 5.19 15.82 31.30
N LEU A 159 5.23 15.13 30.16
CA LEU A 159 4.56 13.83 30.00
C LEU A 159 5.07 12.79 31.02
N LEU A 160 6.38 12.76 31.26
CA LEU A 160 6.99 11.86 32.25
C LEU A 160 6.60 12.21 33.69
N SER A 161 6.23 13.47 33.96
CA SER A 161 5.69 13.89 35.27
C SER A 161 4.30 13.30 35.54
N TYR A 162 3.47 13.13 34.50
CA TYR A 162 2.19 12.46 34.59
C TYR A 162 2.34 10.93 34.64
N ARG A 163 3.23 10.36 33.82
CA ARG A 163 3.46 8.91 33.76
C ARG A 163 4.88 8.56 33.33
N LYS A 164 5.67 8.00 34.25
CA LYS A 164 7.09 7.63 34.04
C LYS A 164 7.34 6.62 32.91
N SER A 165 6.35 5.81 32.54
CA SER A 165 6.50 4.75 31.52
C SER A 165 6.35 5.23 30.07
N LEU A 166 6.11 6.52 29.81
CA LEU A 166 5.83 7.04 28.47
C LEU A 166 7.05 7.11 27.55
N PHE A 167 8.28 7.07 28.06
CA PHE A 167 9.50 7.01 27.25
C PHE A 167 10.51 6.06 27.90
N GLN A 168 10.51 4.80 27.47
CA GLN A 168 11.38 3.76 28.03
C GLN A 168 12.75 3.63 27.32
N SER A 169 12.96 4.27 26.17
CA SER A 169 14.18 4.13 25.36
C SER A 169 14.52 5.45 24.65
N PRO A 170 15.83 5.77 24.49
CA PRO A 170 16.28 6.90 23.66
C PRO A 170 15.75 6.84 22.22
N ALA A 171 15.51 5.64 21.69
CA ALA A 171 14.95 5.47 20.34
C ALA A 171 13.53 6.06 20.23
N HIS A 172 12.70 5.94 21.27
CA HIS A 172 11.36 6.53 21.29
C HIS A 172 11.41 8.06 21.32
N TYR A 173 12.37 8.62 22.06
CA TYR A 173 12.60 10.07 22.10
C TYR A 173 13.07 10.59 20.74
N ARG A 174 14.03 9.90 20.12
CA ARG A 174 14.52 10.23 18.77
C ARG A 174 13.42 10.16 17.73
N PHE A 175 12.56 9.14 17.79
CA PHE A 175 11.47 8.98 16.83
C PHE A 175 10.49 10.17 16.84
N VAL A 176 10.27 10.83 17.97
CA VAL A 176 9.47 12.06 18.03
C VAL A 176 10.12 13.16 17.19
N TYR A 177 11.45 13.32 17.26
CA TYR A 177 12.16 14.27 16.40
C TYR A 177 12.06 13.88 14.94
N ASP A 178 12.26 12.60 14.59
CA ASP A 178 12.20 12.14 13.20
C ASP A 178 10.83 12.45 12.57
N VAL A 179 9.74 12.24 13.31
CA VAL A 179 8.37 12.57 12.84
C VAL A 179 8.14 14.08 12.71
N LEU A 180 8.67 14.87 13.64
CA LEU A 180 8.54 16.33 13.60
C LEU A 180 9.36 16.95 12.48
N GLU A 181 10.58 16.47 12.25
CA GLU A 181 11.41 16.84 11.11
C GLU A 181 10.67 16.53 9.80
N ASP A 182 10.15 15.31 9.65
CA ASP A 182 9.37 14.93 8.48
C ASP A 182 8.15 15.85 8.29
N HIS A 183 7.43 16.17 9.37
CA HIS A 183 6.28 17.08 9.31
C HIS A 183 6.68 18.48 8.83
N LEU A 184 7.77 19.03 9.34
CA LEU A 184 8.26 20.36 9.00
C LEU A 184 8.83 20.44 7.59
N VAL A 185 9.61 19.44 7.16
CA VAL A 185 10.23 19.39 5.83
C VAL A 185 9.17 19.17 4.75
N CYS A 186 8.22 18.26 4.98
CA CYS A 186 7.16 17.98 4.02
C CYS A 186 6.13 19.11 3.98
N GLY A 187 5.80 19.69 5.14
CA GLY A 187 4.71 20.66 5.27
C GLY A 187 3.33 20.04 5.05
N ILE A 188 2.34 20.90 4.78
CA ILE A 188 0.98 20.50 4.42
C ILE A 188 0.89 20.47 2.89
N THR A 189 0.80 19.27 2.34
CA THR A 189 0.77 19.01 0.90
C THR A 189 -0.59 18.53 0.39
N THR A 190 -1.57 18.48 1.27
CA THR A 190 -2.95 18.11 0.96
C THR A 190 -3.66 19.24 0.20
N ILE A 191 -4.42 18.87 -0.83
CA ILE A 191 -5.17 19.79 -1.70
C ILE A 191 -6.63 19.30 -1.76
N THR A 192 -7.58 20.18 -1.47
CA THR A 192 -9.02 19.86 -1.58
C THR A 192 -9.44 19.74 -3.05
N MET A 193 -10.47 18.95 -3.36
CA MET A 193 -10.95 18.80 -4.75
C MET A 193 -11.29 20.15 -5.37
N LYS A 194 -11.97 21.02 -4.60
CA LYS A 194 -12.30 22.38 -5.02
C LYS A 194 -11.06 23.18 -5.40
N LYS A 195 -10.01 23.16 -4.57
CA LYS A 195 -8.77 23.86 -4.85
C LYS A 195 -8.06 23.24 -6.07
N PHE A 196 -8.06 21.91 -6.16
CA PHE A 196 -7.41 21.15 -7.22
C PHE A 196 -7.97 21.50 -8.61
N ILE A 197 -9.30 21.57 -8.75
CA ILE A 197 -9.98 21.95 -10.01
C ILE A 197 -9.63 23.39 -10.42
N SER A 198 -9.43 24.28 -9.45
CA SER A 198 -9.09 25.68 -9.70
C SER A 198 -7.59 25.94 -9.95
N LEU A 199 -6.75 24.90 -9.99
CA LEU A 199 -5.32 25.07 -10.26
C LEU A 199 -5.10 25.39 -11.74
N ASP A 200 -4.88 26.68 -12.03
CA ASP A 200 -4.59 27.16 -13.39
C ASP A 200 -3.16 26.83 -13.85
N ASN A 201 -2.24 26.62 -12.92
CA ASN A 201 -0.86 26.23 -13.21
C ASN A 201 -0.27 25.32 -12.13
N PHE A 202 0.83 24.67 -12.50
CA PHE A 202 1.50 23.67 -11.69
C PHE A 202 2.93 24.11 -11.32
N ASP A 203 3.15 25.42 -11.12
CA ASP A 203 4.48 25.99 -10.94
C ASP A 203 5.19 25.45 -9.68
N PHE A 204 4.42 25.13 -8.64
CA PHE A 204 4.92 24.56 -7.38
C PHE A 204 5.39 23.09 -7.51
N ILE A 205 5.01 22.38 -8.58
CA ILE A 205 5.37 20.96 -8.78
C ILE A 205 6.89 20.77 -8.79
N LYS A 206 7.64 21.74 -9.31
CA LYS A 206 9.10 21.64 -9.37
C LYS A 206 9.72 21.60 -7.98
N GLU A 207 9.38 22.58 -7.13
CA GLU A 207 9.89 22.66 -5.75
C GLU A 207 9.42 21.45 -4.93
N GLU A 208 8.20 21.00 -5.16
CA GLU A 208 7.65 19.81 -4.55
C GLU A 208 8.42 18.53 -4.94
N TYR A 209 8.71 18.35 -6.23
CA TYR A 209 9.50 17.20 -6.70
C TYR A 209 10.94 17.22 -6.16
N GLU A 210 11.57 18.40 -6.09
CA GLU A 210 12.90 18.56 -5.50
C GLU A 210 12.91 18.15 -4.00
N ARG A 211 11.84 18.44 -3.26
CA ARG A 211 11.66 17.96 -1.88
C ARG A 211 11.47 16.45 -1.80
N ILE A 212 10.71 15.83 -2.72
CA ILE A 212 10.59 14.36 -2.79
C ILE A 212 11.98 13.71 -3.00
N GLN A 213 12.81 14.32 -3.84
CA GLN A 213 14.17 13.82 -4.10
C GLN A 213 15.08 13.93 -2.87
N SER A 214 14.93 14.97 -2.05
CA SER A 214 15.74 15.13 -0.83
C SER A 214 15.34 14.14 0.28
N LEU A 215 14.08 13.71 0.31
CA LEU A 215 13.53 12.74 1.27
C LEU A 215 13.76 11.27 0.88
N GLN A 216 14.43 11.02 -0.23
CA GLN A 216 14.60 9.68 -0.78
C GLN A 216 15.47 8.80 0.14
N PRO A 217 15.03 7.58 0.51
CA PRO A 217 15.87 6.68 1.29
C PRO A 217 17.06 6.19 0.45
N ARG A 218 18.18 5.96 1.13
CA ARG A 218 19.38 5.38 0.54
C ARG A 218 19.54 3.96 1.07
N PHE A 219 19.31 3.00 0.18
CA PHE A 219 19.54 1.58 0.48
C PHE A 219 21.00 1.22 0.22
N SER A 220 21.62 0.58 1.20
CA SER A 220 22.93 -0.06 1.08
C SER A 220 22.81 -1.42 0.39
N ILE A 221 23.94 -2.00 0.00
CA ILE A 221 23.99 -3.39 -0.52
C ILE A 221 23.44 -4.38 0.52
N GLY A 222 23.64 -4.10 1.82
CA GLY A 222 23.12 -4.93 2.91
C GLY A 222 21.61 -4.89 3.03
N ASP A 223 20.98 -3.76 2.69
CA ASP A 223 19.52 -3.63 2.69
C ASP A 223 18.86 -4.37 1.51
N CYS A 224 19.63 -4.72 0.49
CA CYS A 224 19.20 -5.43 -0.72
C CYS A 224 19.96 -6.77 -0.91
N ALA A 225 20.37 -7.41 0.19
CA ALA A 225 21.31 -8.52 0.16
C ALA A 225 20.79 -9.71 -0.67
N ALA A 226 19.49 -10.03 -0.58
CA ALA A 226 18.91 -11.14 -1.33
C ALA A 226 19.04 -10.96 -2.85
N ALA A 227 18.86 -9.74 -3.35
CA ALA A 227 18.96 -9.44 -4.77
C ALA A 227 20.40 -9.54 -5.31
N HIS A 228 21.39 -9.31 -4.44
CA HIS A 228 22.81 -9.36 -4.79
C HIS A 228 23.44 -10.75 -4.62
N MET A 229 22.70 -11.75 -4.11
CA MET A 229 23.14 -13.14 -4.11
C MET A 229 23.47 -13.61 -5.53
N LYS A 230 24.53 -14.41 -5.68
CA LYS A 230 25.08 -14.83 -6.98
C LYS A 230 24.04 -15.49 -7.88
N GLU A 231 23.13 -16.25 -7.27
CA GLU A 231 22.05 -16.98 -7.92
C GLU A 231 20.91 -16.05 -8.40
N ASN A 232 20.78 -14.87 -7.79
CA ASN A 232 19.71 -13.89 -8.05
C ASN A 232 20.13 -12.73 -8.95
N GLN A 233 21.44 -12.49 -9.12
CA GLN A 233 21.95 -11.40 -9.96
C GLN A 233 21.40 -11.47 -11.40
N SER A 234 21.29 -12.68 -11.97
CA SER A 234 20.75 -12.90 -13.32
C SER A 234 19.22 -12.76 -13.43
N LYS A 235 18.53 -12.56 -12.29
CA LYS A 235 17.07 -12.37 -12.19
C LYS A 235 16.68 -10.88 -12.12
N ASN A 236 17.64 -9.98 -12.30
CA ASN A 236 17.45 -8.53 -12.33
C ASN A 236 17.82 -7.97 -13.70
N ARG A 237 16.96 -7.15 -14.32
CA ARG A 237 17.35 -6.41 -15.53
C ARG A 237 18.45 -5.38 -15.26
N ASN A 238 18.44 -4.80 -14.08
CA ASN A 238 19.43 -3.83 -13.63
C ASN A 238 19.82 -4.11 -12.17
N VAL A 239 21.07 -4.50 -11.95
CA VAL A 239 21.62 -4.81 -10.62
C VAL A 239 21.65 -3.60 -9.67
N MET A 240 21.56 -2.37 -10.20
CA MET A 240 21.47 -1.15 -9.40
C MET A 240 20.03 -0.79 -9.02
N VAL A 241 19.04 -1.53 -9.55
CA VAL A 241 17.61 -1.30 -9.31
C VAL A 241 17.00 -2.62 -8.82
N VAL A 242 17.12 -2.83 -7.52
CA VAL A 242 16.72 -4.06 -6.83
C VAL A 242 15.81 -3.74 -5.65
N PRO A 243 14.90 -4.66 -5.26
CA PRO A 243 14.04 -4.46 -4.11
C PRO A 243 14.84 -4.51 -2.80
N PRO A 244 14.54 -3.66 -1.81
CA PRO A 244 15.06 -3.83 -0.46
C PRO A 244 14.42 -5.06 0.20
N ASP A 245 15.18 -5.75 1.05
CA ASP A 245 14.80 -7.03 1.65
C ASP A 245 13.54 -6.92 2.53
N ASN A 246 13.33 -5.76 3.19
CA ASN A 246 12.16 -5.53 4.04
C ASN A 246 10.83 -5.36 3.26
N HIS A 247 10.90 -5.16 1.94
CA HIS A 247 9.71 -4.93 1.09
C HIS A 247 9.64 -5.87 -0.12
N ARG A 248 10.58 -6.81 -0.25
CA ARG A 248 10.57 -7.80 -1.32
C ARG A 248 9.50 -8.86 -1.09
N LEU A 249 9.19 -9.57 -2.15
CA LEU A 249 8.31 -10.73 -2.13
C LEU A 249 9.10 -12.01 -1.88
N TYR A 250 8.41 -13.03 -1.37
CA TYR A 250 8.95 -14.36 -1.09
C TYR A 250 8.15 -15.38 -1.88
N LEU A 251 8.82 -16.08 -2.80
CA LEU A 251 8.21 -17.16 -3.58
C LEU A 251 8.22 -18.46 -2.77
N SER A 252 7.05 -19.09 -2.63
CA SER A 252 6.86 -20.31 -1.82
C SER A 252 6.51 -21.54 -2.65
N SER A 253 5.85 -21.35 -3.80
CA SER A 253 5.43 -22.45 -4.69
C SER A 253 6.47 -22.87 -5.72
N PHE A 254 7.65 -22.25 -5.73
CA PHE A 254 8.68 -22.57 -6.72
C PHE A 254 9.37 -23.89 -6.38
N GLN A 255 8.97 -24.97 -7.05
CA GLN A 255 9.54 -26.31 -6.89
C GLN A 255 10.62 -26.55 -7.94
N GLY A 256 11.83 -26.03 -7.70
CA GLY A 256 13.04 -26.35 -8.48
C GLY A 256 13.92 -27.39 -7.78
N SER A 257 14.84 -28.03 -8.50
CA SER A 257 15.90 -28.85 -7.90
C SER A 257 17.22 -28.05 -7.90
N GLY A 258 17.82 -27.78 -6.73
CA GLY A 258 19.14 -27.13 -6.62
C GLY A 258 19.12 -25.58 -6.65
N ALA A 259 20.14 -24.95 -7.25
CA ALA A 259 20.35 -23.50 -7.31
C ALA A 259 19.24 -22.69 -8.04
N GLU A 260 18.24 -23.38 -8.59
CA GLU A 260 17.05 -22.79 -9.19
C GLU A 260 15.95 -22.47 -8.16
N VAL A 261 16.05 -22.99 -6.93
CA VAL A 261 15.17 -22.65 -5.80
C VAL A 261 15.59 -21.31 -5.21
N ALA A 262 15.28 -20.21 -5.89
CA ALA A 262 15.33 -18.91 -5.22
C ALA A 262 13.90 -18.41 -4.98
N ASP A 263 13.64 -18.07 -3.74
CA ASP A 263 12.47 -17.36 -3.22
C ASP A 263 12.37 -15.91 -3.75
N TYR A 264 13.15 -15.59 -4.79
CA TYR A 264 13.44 -14.24 -5.24
C TYR A 264 12.88 -13.94 -6.64
N ILE A 265 12.30 -12.75 -6.73
CA ILE A 265 11.96 -12.04 -7.96
C ILE A 265 12.15 -10.54 -7.71
N ASN A 266 12.54 -9.77 -8.74
CA ASN A 266 12.64 -8.31 -8.64
C ASN A 266 11.25 -7.67 -8.61
N ALA A 267 10.64 -7.64 -7.43
CA ALA A 267 9.35 -7.04 -7.19
C ALA A 267 9.28 -6.47 -5.76
N VAL A 268 8.46 -5.44 -5.57
CA VAL A 268 8.22 -4.81 -4.26
C VAL A 268 6.73 -4.78 -3.94
N TYR A 269 6.40 -5.02 -2.68
CA TYR A 269 5.06 -4.70 -2.16
C TYR A 269 4.91 -3.21 -1.92
N LEU A 270 3.74 -2.67 -2.21
CA LEU A 270 3.36 -1.30 -1.93
C LEU A 270 2.00 -1.28 -1.25
N ASP A 271 1.86 -0.43 -0.25
CA ASP A 271 0.56 -0.18 0.37
C ASP A 271 -0.25 0.75 -0.53
N GLY A 272 -1.57 0.55 -0.54
CA GLY A 272 -2.49 1.55 -1.02
C GLY A 272 -2.97 2.46 0.10
N PHE A 273 -4.10 3.14 -0.11
CA PHE A 273 -4.68 3.99 0.91
C PHE A 273 -5.57 3.19 1.87
N LYS A 274 -6.41 2.29 1.33
CA LYS A 274 -7.29 1.42 2.12
C LYS A 274 -6.63 0.08 2.50
N LEU A 275 -5.80 -0.50 1.62
CA LEU A 275 -5.26 -1.84 1.80
C LEU A 275 -3.74 -1.87 1.98
N LYS A 276 -3.27 -2.67 2.94
CA LYS A 276 -1.85 -2.96 3.10
C LYS A 276 -1.40 -3.95 2.02
N ASN A 277 -0.21 -3.76 1.44
CA ASN A 277 0.31 -4.58 0.35
C ASN A 277 -0.67 -4.72 -0.84
N GLU A 278 -1.41 -3.65 -1.13
CA GLU A 278 -2.40 -3.61 -2.22
C GLU A 278 -1.76 -3.78 -3.60
N PHE A 279 -0.54 -3.30 -3.79
CA PHE A 279 0.15 -3.39 -5.08
C PHE A 279 1.42 -4.22 -4.98
N ILE A 280 1.70 -4.92 -6.07
CA ILE A 280 3.01 -5.50 -6.36
C ILE A 280 3.51 -4.81 -7.61
N ALA A 281 4.71 -4.24 -7.56
CA ALA A 281 5.33 -3.64 -8.73
C ALA A 281 6.55 -4.44 -9.16
N THR A 282 6.63 -4.78 -10.45
CA THR A 282 7.74 -5.57 -11.00
C THR A 282 8.12 -5.11 -12.39
N GLU A 283 9.35 -5.39 -12.77
CA GLU A 283 9.86 -5.19 -14.12
C GLU A 283 9.27 -6.21 -15.09
N TRP A 284 9.36 -5.93 -16.39
CA TRP A 284 8.96 -6.88 -17.42
C TRP A 284 9.68 -8.22 -17.21
N PRO A 285 9.02 -9.38 -17.19
CA PRO A 285 9.68 -10.66 -16.96
C PRO A 285 10.77 -10.97 -17.99
N MET A 286 11.86 -11.60 -17.55
CA MET A 286 12.92 -12.10 -18.42
C MET A 286 12.68 -13.57 -18.74
N THR A 287 13.35 -14.10 -19.77
CA THR A 287 13.18 -15.49 -20.20
C THR A 287 13.40 -16.49 -19.05
N ASN A 288 14.38 -16.23 -18.18
CA ASN A 288 14.70 -17.04 -17.02
C ASN A 288 13.85 -16.74 -15.77
N THR A 289 12.96 -15.74 -15.80
CA THR A 289 12.08 -15.36 -14.68
C THR A 289 10.59 -15.48 -14.99
N LEU A 290 10.21 -15.98 -16.18
CA LEU A 290 8.80 -16.24 -16.54
C LEU A 290 8.08 -17.14 -15.54
N GLY A 291 8.73 -18.24 -15.12
CA GLY A 291 8.18 -19.13 -14.09
C GLY A 291 8.06 -18.44 -12.72
N ASN A 292 9.03 -17.61 -12.34
CA ASN A 292 8.98 -16.82 -11.10
C ASN A 292 7.85 -15.80 -11.10
N PHE A 293 7.56 -15.18 -12.25
CA PHE A 293 6.46 -14.23 -12.41
C PHE A 293 5.10 -14.87 -12.14
N TRP A 294 4.84 -16.04 -12.72
CA TRP A 294 3.59 -16.76 -12.49
C TRP A 294 3.52 -17.38 -11.10
N CYS A 295 4.66 -17.78 -10.52
CA CYS A 295 4.76 -18.17 -9.12
C CYS A 295 4.36 -17.03 -8.19
N MET A 296 4.90 -15.83 -8.40
CA MET A 296 4.55 -14.63 -7.64
C MET A 296 3.07 -14.30 -7.78
N THR A 297 2.55 -14.32 -9.02
CA THR A 297 1.14 -14.06 -9.31
C THR A 297 0.25 -15.05 -8.56
N TYR A 298 0.61 -16.33 -8.52
CA TYR A 298 -0.13 -17.37 -7.83
C TYR A 298 -0.04 -17.24 -6.30
N ASP A 299 1.19 -17.21 -5.75
CA ASP A 299 1.49 -17.25 -4.30
C ASP A 299 0.94 -16.05 -3.53
N HIS A 300 0.80 -14.91 -4.19
CA HIS A 300 0.39 -13.66 -3.56
C HIS A 300 -1.03 -13.24 -3.93
N ASP A 301 -1.88 -14.17 -4.32
CA ASP A 301 -3.32 -13.92 -4.49
C ASP A 301 -3.65 -12.73 -5.41
N VAL A 302 -2.78 -12.48 -6.41
CA VAL A 302 -2.97 -11.45 -7.44
C VAL A 302 -4.27 -11.70 -8.22
N ASN A 303 -5.12 -10.69 -8.24
CA ASN A 303 -6.41 -10.73 -8.94
C ASN A 303 -6.37 -10.03 -10.29
N THR A 304 -5.55 -8.98 -10.41
CA THR A 304 -5.43 -8.18 -11.63
C THR A 304 -3.97 -7.87 -11.92
N ILE A 305 -3.57 -8.05 -13.17
CA ILE A 305 -2.27 -7.70 -13.73
C ILE A 305 -2.48 -6.51 -14.66
N LEU A 306 -1.80 -5.41 -14.40
CA LEU A 306 -1.82 -4.20 -15.23
C LEU A 306 -0.47 -4.06 -15.92
N VAL A 307 -0.46 -4.01 -17.24
CA VAL A 307 0.76 -3.97 -18.05
C VAL A 307 0.83 -2.62 -18.75
N PHE A 308 1.90 -1.88 -18.45
CA PHE A 308 2.16 -0.54 -18.97
C PHE A 308 3.49 -0.50 -19.73
N ASN A 309 3.62 0.44 -20.68
CA ASN A 309 4.83 0.67 -21.46
C ASN A 309 5.41 -0.63 -22.07
N ASN A 310 4.66 -1.21 -22.99
CA ASN A 310 5.02 -2.45 -23.68
C ASN A 310 6.32 -2.30 -24.50
N PRO A 311 7.38 -3.07 -24.17
CA PRO A 311 8.60 -3.10 -24.96
C PRO A 311 8.38 -3.84 -26.28
N LEU A 312 9.29 -3.62 -27.24
CA LEU A 312 9.36 -4.47 -28.43
C LEU A 312 9.74 -5.90 -28.02
N LEU A 313 8.89 -6.86 -28.37
CA LEU A 313 9.06 -8.26 -27.99
C LEU A 313 10.36 -8.83 -28.56
N SER A 314 11.12 -9.51 -27.71
CA SER A 314 12.43 -10.08 -28.04
C SER A 314 12.84 -11.13 -27.01
N LYS A 315 13.98 -11.81 -27.17
CA LYS A 315 14.53 -12.69 -26.12
C LYS A 315 14.79 -11.96 -24.78
N LYS A 316 15.06 -10.65 -24.84
CA LYS A 316 15.28 -9.81 -23.65
C LYS A 316 13.97 -9.36 -23.01
N TYR A 317 12.93 -9.18 -23.82
CA TYR A 317 11.58 -8.80 -23.40
C TYR A 317 10.59 -9.82 -23.96
N PRO A 318 10.57 -11.06 -23.43
CA PRO A 318 9.65 -12.09 -23.90
C PRO A 318 8.22 -11.70 -23.55
N ARG A 319 7.25 -12.11 -24.37
CA ARG A 319 5.87 -12.08 -23.92
C ARG A 319 5.73 -13.05 -22.74
N PHE A 320 4.98 -12.65 -21.71
CA PHE A 320 4.82 -13.46 -20.49
C PHE A 320 3.40 -13.98 -20.27
N TRP A 321 2.50 -13.74 -21.23
CA TRP A 321 1.14 -14.27 -21.23
C TRP A 321 0.78 -14.83 -22.62
N PRO A 322 -0.13 -15.81 -22.70
CA PRO A 322 -0.51 -16.41 -23.98
C PRO A 322 -1.40 -15.45 -24.79
N GLU A 323 -1.22 -15.41 -26.12
CA GLU A 323 -2.16 -14.71 -27.02
C GLU A 323 -3.49 -15.47 -27.19
N GLY A 324 -3.45 -16.79 -26.99
CA GLY A 324 -4.60 -17.66 -27.09
C GLY A 324 -4.24 -19.09 -26.69
N GLY A 325 -5.25 -19.84 -26.25
CA GLY A 325 -5.05 -21.22 -25.81
C GLY A 325 -4.23 -21.31 -24.54
N PHE A 326 -3.31 -22.27 -24.51
CA PHE A 326 -2.61 -22.72 -23.31
C PHE A 326 -1.09 -22.67 -23.50
N GLU A 327 -0.36 -22.04 -22.58
CA GLU A 327 1.11 -21.95 -22.60
C GLU A 327 1.71 -22.28 -21.23
N SER A 328 2.86 -22.96 -21.21
CA SER A 328 3.58 -23.33 -19.98
C SER A 328 4.72 -22.37 -19.68
N TYR A 329 4.83 -21.97 -18.41
CA TYR A 329 5.85 -21.04 -17.92
C TYR A 329 6.65 -21.68 -16.78
N GLY A 330 7.86 -22.11 -17.10
CA GLY A 330 8.70 -22.90 -16.19
C GLY A 330 8.15 -24.30 -15.98
N VAL A 331 8.52 -24.93 -14.86
CA VAL A 331 8.21 -26.34 -14.58
C VAL A 331 6.82 -26.53 -13.96
N ALA A 332 6.33 -25.52 -13.23
CA ALA A 332 5.19 -25.66 -12.33
C ALA A 332 3.92 -24.94 -12.78
N PHE A 333 3.99 -24.03 -13.75
CA PHE A 333 2.87 -23.17 -14.10
C PHE A 333 2.51 -23.27 -15.57
N ALA A 334 1.22 -23.26 -15.85
CA ALA A 334 0.68 -23.05 -17.17
C ALA A 334 -0.52 -22.12 -17.10
N VAL A 335 -0.73 -21.33 -18.16
CA VAL A 335 -1.77 -20.31 -18.21
C VAL A 335 -2.61 -20.51 -19.46
N GLU A 336 -3.91 -20.44 -19.28
CA GLU A 336 -4.92 -20.55 -20.33
C GLU A 336 -5.65 -19.22 -20.50
N VAL A 337 -5.83 -18.78 -21.75
CA VAL A 337 -6.74 -17.65 -22.06
C VAL A 337 -8.17 -18.16 -22.08
N LEU A 338 -9.00 -17.68 -21.15
CA LEU A 338 -10.43 -17.99 -21.09
C LEU A 338 -11.27 -17.01 -21.92
N ASP A 339 -10.91 -15.73 -21.88
CA ASP A 339 -11.58 -14.65 -22.62
C ASP A 339 -10.55 -13.58 -22.99
N ALA A 340 -10.73 -12.95 -24.15
CA ALA A 340 -9.87 -11.88 -24.64
C ALA A 340 -10.71 -10.84 -25.38
N LYS A 341 -10.55 -9.57 -25.00
CA LYS A 341 -11.23 -8.42 -25.60
C LYS A 341 -10.20 -7.36 -25.96
N THR A 342 -10.13 -7.00 -27.23
CA THR A 342 -9.28 -5.90 -27.70
C THR A 342 -10.08 -4.61 -27.74
N GLY A 343 -9.61 -3.61 -27.00
CA GLY A 343 -10.15 -2.25 -27.01
C GLY A 343 -9.27 -1.29 -27.83
N PRO A 344 -9.65 -0.01 -27.96
CA PRO A 344 -8.81 1.00 -28.61
C PRO A 344 -7.55 1.33 -27.79
N ASP A 345 -7.68 1.44 -26.46
CA ASP A 345 -6.62 1.90 -25.57
C ASP A 345 -5.94 0.77 -24.78
N TYR A 346 -6.63 -0.36 -24.60
CA TYR A 346 -6.11 -1.52 -23.88
C TYR A 346 -6.79 -2.81 -24.33
N ASP A 347 -6.09 -3.93 -24.16
CA ASP A 347 -6.68 -5.27 -24.21
C ASP A 347 -7.01 -5.77 -22.81
N LEU A 348 -8.07 -6.57 -22.69
CA LEU A 348 -8.46 -7.27 -21.47
C LEU A 348 -8.46 -8.77 -21.71
N PHE A 349 -7.73 -9.50 -20.87
CA PHE A 349 -7.68 -10.96 -20.86
C PHE A 349 -8.21 -11.49 -19.52
N THR A 350 -8.98 -12.57 -19.57
CA THR A 350 -9.29 -13.41 -18.41
C THR A 350 -8.46 -14.67 -18.52
N LEU A 351 -7.56 -14.89 -17.56
CA LEU A 351 -6.58 -15.96 -17.59
C LEU A 351 -6.84 -16.96 -16.47
N SER A 352 -6.67 -18.26 -16.76
CA SER A 352 -6.69 -19.33 -15.76
C SER A 352 -5.26 -19.82 -15.52
N ILE A 353 -4.79 -19.74 -14.28
CA ILE A 353 -3.48 -20.23 -13.85
C ILE A 353 -3.65 -21.66 -13.33
N HIS A 354 -2.87 -22.57 -13.89
CA HIS A 354 -2.78 -23.97 -13.52
C HIS A 354 -1.42 -24.24 -12.90
N LYS A 355 -1.41 -24.70 -11.65
CA LYS A 355 -0.21 -25.18 -10.98
C LYS A 355 -0.13 -26.69 -11.08
N THR A 356 0.94 -27.23 -11.67
CA THR A 356 1.20 -28.67 -11.68
C THR A 356 1.86 -29.08 -10.36
N GLU A 357 1.21 -29.97 -9.60
CA GLU A 357 1.84 -30.60 -8.43
C GLU A 357 2.88 -31.62 -8.92
N THR A 358 4.16 -31.38 -8.64
CA THR A 358 5.16 -32.44 -8.77
C THR A 358 5.07 -33.32 -7.53
N ALA A 359 4.83 -34.62 -7.72
CA ALA A 359 4.79 -35.57 -6.61
C ALA A 359 6.15 -35.53 -5.86
N PRO A 360 6.16 -35.51 -4.52
CA PRO A 360 7.42 -35.51 -3.78
C PRO A 360 8.23 -36.75 -4.16
N HIS A 361 9.49 -36.55 -4.58
CA HIS A 361 10.41 -37.61 -4.91
C HIS A 361 10.52 -38.62 -3.76
N ARG A 362 9.81 -39.76 -3.87
CA ARG A 362 10.18 -40.96 -3.12
C ARG A 362 11.56 -41.39 -3.62
N LYS A 363 12.56 -41.28 -2.75
CA LYS A 363 13.86 -41.97 -2.96
C LYS A 363 13.57 -43.48 -3.01
N SER A 364 13.45 -44.06 -4.20
CA SER A 364 13.51 -45.51 -4.38
C SER A 364 14.86 -45.88 -4.99
N GLN A 365 15.66 -46.59 -4.19
CA GLN A 365 16.82 -47.35 -4.66
C GLN A 365 16.37 -48.44 -5.67
N HIS A 366 17.29 -48.76 -6.59
CA HIS A 366 17.34 -49.91 -7.51
C HIS A 366 16.94 -49.71 -9.00
N MET A 367 17.97 -49.43 -9.81
CA MET A 367 18.53 -50.24 -10.92
C MET A 367 17.64 -50.74 -12.09
N HIS A 368 18.01 -50.23 -13.29
CA HIS A 368 17.89 -50.76 -14.68
C HIS A 368 16.56 -51.38 -15.17
N VAL A 369 15.98 -50.80 -16.24
CA VAL A 369 15.92 -51.35 -17.62
C VAL A 369 15.40 -50.24 -18.55
N ALA A 370 16.05 -50.06 -19.70
CA ALA A 370 15.63 -49.17 -20.78
C ALA A 370 14.44 -49.76 -21.55
N VAL A 371 13.40 -48.95 -21.79
CA VAL A 371 12.41 -49.17 -22.86
C VAL A 371 12.03 -47.81 -23.44
N GLU A 372 12.38 -47.61 -24.72
CA GLU A 372 11.78 -46.60 -25.58
C GLU A 372 10.27 -46.81 -25.64
N CYS A 373 9.49 -45.78 -25.30
CA CYS A 373 8.10 -45.72 -25.71
C CYS A 373 7.68 -44.27 -25.94
N SER A 374 7.65 -43.89 -27.21
CA SER A 374 6.93 -42.72 -27.71
C SER A 374 5.47 -42.81 -27.29
N ARG A 375 5.04 -42.07 -26.28
CA ARG A 375 3.63 -41.92 -25.94
C ARG A 375 3.30 -40.49 -25.55
N LYS A 376 2.34 -39.94 -26.30
CA LYS A 376 1.53 -38.76 -26.05
C LYS A 376 1.39 -38.52 -24.55
N ILE A 377 1.87 -37.36 -24.08
CA ILE A 377 1.57 -36.90 -22.73
C ILE A 377 0.12 -36.44 -22.74
N SER A 378 -0.80 -37.38 -22.54
CA SER A 378 -2.11 -37.09 -21.98
C SER A 378 -1.87 -36.68 -20.53
N ILE A 379 -1.66 -35.38 -20.30
CA ILE A 379 -1.58 -34.79 -18.97
C ILE A 379 -2.95 -34.99 -18.33
N GLY A 380 -3.05 -35.99 -17.46
CA GLY A 380 -4.13 -36.07 -16.49
C GLY A 380 -3.99 -34.86 -15.59
N ILE A 381 -4.78 -33.82 -15.87
CA ILE A 381 -4.93 -32.65 -15.02
C ILE A 381 -5.60 -33.15 -13.73
N THR A 382 -4.80 -33.58 -12.76
CA THR A 382 -5.26 -33.72 -11.38
C THR A 382 -5.77 -32.36 -10.92
N ARG A 383 -6.90 -32.35 -10.21
CA ARG A 383 -7.70 -31.19 -9.75
C ARG A 383 -6.91 -30.19 -8.89
N ALA A 384 -5.92 -29.51 -9.45
CA ALA A 384 -5.25 -28.40 -8.82
C ALA A 384 -6.16 -27.15 -8.85
N PRO A 385 -6.09 -26.26 -7.86
CA PRO A 385 -6.91 -25.05 -7.80
C PRO A 385 -6.65 -24.19 -9.04
N LYS A 386 -7.71 -23.95 -9.83
CA LYS A 386 -7.71 -22.97 -10.91
C LYS A 386 -7.80 -21.59 -10.26
N LYS A 387 -6.80 -20.74 -10.51
CA LYS A 387 -6.86 -19.33 -10.11
C LYS A 387 -7.15 -18.49 -11.34
N ILE A 388 -8.20 -17.67 -11.27
CA ILE A 388 -8.56 -16.76 -12.35
C ILE A 388 -7.94 -15.40 -12.06
N VAL A 389 -7.26 -14.82 -13.05
CA VAL A 389 -6.65 -13.50 -12.97
C VAL A 389 -7.06 -12.68 -14.20
N LYS A 390 -7.29 -11.38 -14.02
CA LYS A 390 -7.49 -10.45 -15.14
C LYS A 390 -6.14 -9.89 -15.55
N LEU A 391 -5.88 -9.77 -16.84
CA LEU A 391 -4.73 -9.03 -17.35
C LEU A 391 -5.22 -7.89 -18.24
N VAL A 392 -4.85 -6.67 -17.89
CA VAL A 392 -5.11 -5.46 -18.68
C VAL A 392 -3.80 -5.03 -19.32
N ASN A 393 -3.74 -5.10 -20.65
CA ASN A 393 -2.59 -4.72 -21.42
C ASN A 393 -2.82 -3.35 -22.05
N VAL A 394 -2.22 -2.30 -21.49
CA VAL A 394 -2.39 -0.93 -22.01
C VAL A 394 -1.55 -0.76 -23.27
N HIS A 395 -2.17 -0.29 -24.34
CA HIS A 395 -1.50 -0.10 -25.62
C HIS A 395 -0.38 0.93 -25.51
N LYS A 396 0.57 0.84 -26.44
CA LYS A 396 1.86 1.55 -26.39
C LYS A 396 1.66 3.05 -26.11
N GLU A 397 2.11 3.48 -24.94
CA GLU A 397 2.02 4.87 -24.49
C GLU A 397 3.22 5.66 -25.02
N GLU A 398 3.10 6.28 -26.20
CA GLU A 398 4.12 7.21 -26.67
C GLU A 398 3.99 8.54 -25.90
N PHE A 399 4.70 8.64 -24.77
CA PHE A 399 4.88 9.92 -24.10
C PHE A 399 5.96 10.70 -24.87
N PRO A 400 5.64 11.87 -25.46
CA PRO A 400 6.66 12.68 -26.10
C PRO A 400 7.69 13.07 -25.04
N SER A 401 8.97 12.81 -25.34
CA SER A 401 10.13 13.04 -24.46
C SER A 401 10.44 14.51 -24.16
N SER A 402 9.56 15.44 -24.55
CA SER A 402 9.69 16.87 -24.31
C SER A 402 8.32 17.55 -24.41
N LEU A 403 7.67 17.81 -23.28
CA LEU A 403 6.59 18.81 -23.24
C LEU A 403 7.25 20.19 -23.18
N CYS A 404 7.20 20.92 -24.30
CA CYS A 404 7.63 22.31 -24.36
C CYS A 404 6.74 23.16 -23.45
N LEU A 405 7.31 23.54 -22.30
CA LEU A 405 6.84 24.65 -21.48
C LEU A 405 7.10 25.94 -22.25
N ASN A 406 6.16 26.38 -23.09
CA ASN A 406 6.02 27.79 -23.43
C ASN A 406 4.61 28.04 -23.95
N GLY A 407 3.89 28.91 -23.25
CA GLY A 407 2.57 29.38 -23.63
C GLY A 407 2.60 30.00 -25.02
N SER A 408 1.99 29.31 -25.98
CA SER A 408 1.26 29.93 -27.06
C SER A 408 0.17 28.96 -27.47
N LYS A 409 -1.08 29.42 -27.46
CA LYS A 409 -2.18 28.71 -28.13
C LYS A 409 -1.81 28.63 -29.61
N GLN A 410 -1.19 27.53 -30.03
CA GLN A 410 -1.19 27.14 -31.43
C GLN A 410 -2.40 26.24 -31.65
N SER A 411 -3.32 26.73 -32.47
CA SER A 411 -4.45 25.96 -32.99
C SER A 411 -3.91 24.80 -33.83
N GLY A 412 -4.03 23.59 -33.31
CA GLY A 412 -3.73 22.34 -34.03
C GLY A 412 -3.13 21.25 -33.13
N SER A 413 -3.95 20.27 -32.74
CA SER A 413 -3.61 19.00 -32.06
C SER A 413 -3.20 19.04 -30.57
N SER A 414 -4.18 19.24 -29.70
CA SER A 414 -4.10 19.03 -28.24
C SER A 414 -4.42 17.59 -27.80
N GLU A 415 -4.24 16.59 -28.67
CA GLU A 415 -4.84 15.26 -28.49
C GLU A 415 -3.99 14.21 -27.73
N PRO A 416 -2.64 14.12 -27.85
CA PRO A 416 -1.92 12.96 -27.28
C PRO A 416 -1.76 13.01 -25.75
N ALA A 417 -1.70 14.19 -25.12
CA ALA A 417 -1.62 14.29 -23.65
C ALA A 417 -2.95 13.94 -22.96
N SER A 418 -4.07 14.22 -23.64
CA SER A 418 -5.44 13.99 -23.18
C SER A 418 -5.82 12.51 -23.16
N ILE A 419 -5.45 11.75 -24.21
CA ILE A 419 -5.77 10.32 -24.34
C ILE A 419 -5.09 9.49 -23.24
N HIS A 420 -3.83 9.79 -22.91
CA HIS A 420 -3.15 9.07 -21.83
C HIS A 420 -3.79 9.34 -20.47
N ALA A 421 -4.20 10.58 -20.19
CA ALA A 421 -4.89 10.90 -18.94
C ALA A 421 -6.24 10.18 -18.87
N SER A 422 -6.99 10.09 -19.98
CA SER A 422 -8.29 9.42 -20.00
C SER A 422 -8.19 7.92 -19.74
N THR A 423 -7.22 7.23 -20.35
CA THR A 423 -7.01 5.79 -20.12
C THR A 423 -6.64 5.51 -18.67
N TYR A 424 -5.68 6.23 -18.10
CA TYR A 424 -5.33 6.06 -16.69
C TYR A 424 -6.51 6.37 -15.78
N SER A 425 -7.17 7.53 -15.93
CA SER A 425 -8.32 7.89 -15.08
C SER A 425 -9.43 6.84 -15.14
N TYR A 426 -9.70 6.27 -16.33
CA TYR A 426 -10.65 5.17 -16.47
C TYR A 426 -10.21 3.93 -15.67
N LEU A 427 -8.95 3.50 -15.81
CA LEU A 427 -8.41 2.36 -15.06
C LEU A 427 -8.42 2.60 -13.55
N LEU A 428 -8.08 3.82 -13.11
CA LEU A 428 -8.22 4.21 -11.71
C LEU A 428 -9.65 4.00 -11.23
N ARG A 429 -10.64 4.52 -11.98
CA ARG A 429 -12.06 4.39 -11.65
C ARG A 429 -12.54 2.94 -11.64
N ALA A 430 -12.12 2.15 -12.62
CA ALA A 430 -12.52 0.75 -12.79
C ALA A 430 -11.96 -0.16 -11.68
N THR A 431 -10.81 0.19 -11.12
CA THR A 431 -10.11 -0.62 -10.09
C THR A 431 -10.32 -0.11 -8.66
N LEU A 432 -11.09 0.97 -8.44
CA LEU A 432 -11.39 1.49 -7.11
C LEU A 432 -12.00 0.44 -6.15
N ASN A 433 -12.78 -0.48 -6.70
CA ASN A 433 -13.49 -1.50 -5.93
C ASN A 433 -12.86 -2.89 -6.05
N GLU A 434 -11.71 -3.03 -6.71
CA GLU A 434 -11.04 -4.32 -6.79
C GLU A 434 -10.50 -4.73 -5.42
N GLN A 435 -10.79 -5.97 -5.03
CA GLN A 435 -10.29 -6.56 -3.81
C GLN A 435 -9.05 -7.38 -4.13
N GLY A 436 -8.09 -7.41 -3.22
CA GLY A 436 -6.86 -8.20 -3.34
C GLY A 436 -5.73 -7.52 -4.12
N PRO A 437 -4.52 -8.10 -4.12
CA PRO A 437 -3.35 -7.45 -4.69
C PRO A 437 -3.42 -7.24 -6.21
N MET A 438 -3.03 -6.05 -6.66
CA MET A 438 -2.84 -5.70 -8.06
C MET A 438 -1.36 -5.78 -8.43
N LEU A 439 -1.04 -6.54 -9.47
CA LEU A 439 0.31 -6.64 -10.01
C LEU A 439 0.50 -5.62 -11.14
N VAL A 440 1.38 -4.65 -10.96
CA VAL A 440 1.64 -3.57 -11.92
C VAL A 440 3.01 -3.76 -12.57
N VAL A 441 2.99 -4.06 -13.86
CA VAL A 441 4.17 -4.34 -14.67
C VAL A 441 4.47 -3.17 -15.59
N SER A 442 5.71 -2.70 -15.58
CA SER A 442 6.24 -1.83 -16.64
C SER A 442 7.56 -2.39 -17.14
N THR A 443 8.07 -1.84 -18.26
CA THR A 443 9.39 -2.24 -18.80
C THR A 443 10.50 -2.28 -17.72
N ASP A 444 10.49 -1.33 -16.79
CA ASP A 444 11.50 -1.16 -15.73
C ASP A 444 10.99 -1.43 -14.30
N GLY A 445 9.68 -1.60 -14.13
CA GLY A 445 9.00 -1.85 -12.86
C GLY A 445 8.86 -0.63 -11.94
N TYR A 446 9.13 0.59 -12.40
CA TYR A 446 9.02 1.79 -11.55
C TYR A 446 8.54 3.07 -12.26
N SER A 447 8.69 3.23 -13.58
CA SER A 447 8.23 4.46 -14.26
C SER A 447 6.70 4.53 -14.31
N ARG A 448 6.08 3.89 -15.31
CA ARG A 448 4.62 3.85 -15.48
C ARG A 448 3.90 3.15 -14.33
N SER A 449 4.51 2.11 -13.76
CA SER A 449 3.98 1.48 -12.55
C SER A 449 3.85 2.49 -11.41
N GLY A 450 4.83 3.38 -11.24
CA GLY A 450 4.77 4.43 -10.21
C GLY A 450 3.66 5.44 -10.43
N ILE A 451 3.46 5.88 -11.68
CA ILE A 451 2.39 6.81 -12.05
C ILE A 451 1.02 6.21 -11.73
N TYR A 452 0.78 4.96 -12.17
CA TYR A 452 -0.49 4.29 -11.90
C TYR A 452 -0.74 4.11 -10.41
N ILE A 453 0.24 3.59 -9.67
CA ILE A 453 0.07 3.29 -8.24
C ILE A 453 -0.14 4.58 -7.44
N ALA A 454 0.64 5.63 -7.67
CA ALA A 454 0.43 6.93 -7.05
C ALA A 454 -0.96 7.49 -7.39
N GLY A 455 -1.36 7.42 -8.67
CA GLY A 455 -2.69 7.83 -9.11
C GLY A 455 -3.81 7.06 -8.43
N ARG A 456 -3.63 5.75 -8.22
CA ARG A 456 -4.62 4.87 -7.59
C ARG A 456 -4.78 5.15 -6.10
N ILE A 457 -3.69 5.43 -5.38
CA ILE A 457 -3.72 5.91 -3.99
C ILE A 457 -4.47 7.25 -3.91
N CYS A 458 -4.17 8.19 -4.80
CA CYS A 458 -4.81 9.51 -4.85
C CYS A 458 -6.31 9.44 -5.17
N ALA A 459 -6.72 8.60 -6.12
CA ALA A 459 -8.13 8.39 -6.46
C ALA A 459 -8.93 7.84 -5.27
N GLU A 460 -8.31 6.98 -4.46
CA GLU A 460 -8.90 6.44 -3.23
C GLU A 460 -9.05 7.51 -2.14
N GLN A 461 -8.04 8.37 -1.98
CA GLN A 461 -8.10 9.52 -1.07
C GLN A 461 -9.24 10.47 -1.45
N LEU A 462 -9.33 10.84 -2.73
CA LEU A 462 -10.39 11.71 -3.25
C LEU A 462 -11.79 11.13 -3.04
N SER A 463 -11.93 9.82 -3.26
CA SER A 463 -13.19 9.12 -3.05
C SER A 463 -13.62 9.10 -1.58
N TYR A 464 -12.70 9.38 -0.65
CA TYR A 464 -12.95 9.30 0.79
C TYR A 464 -12.95 10.66 1.51
N TRP A 465 -12.05 11.59 1.17
CA TRP A 465 -11.79 12.82 1.94
C TRP A 465 -12.04 14.15 1.23
N ASP A 466 -12.57 14.17 0.00
CA ASP A 466 -12.65 15.42 -0.80
C ASP A 466 -11.29 16.16 -0.90
N GLU A 467 -10.21 15.42 -0.69
CA GLU A 467 -8.85 15.91 -0.57
C GLU A 467 -7.88 14.87 -1.12
N VAL A 468 -6.74 15.35 -1.64
CA VAL A 468 -5.67 14.52 -2.19
C VAL A 468 -4.31 15.02 -1.73
N ASP A 469 -3.41 14.09 -1.45
CA ASP A 469 -2.02 14.36 -1.08
C ASP A 469 -1.09 13.61 -2.06
N ILE A 470 -0.87 14.21 -3.24
CA ILE A 470 -0.03 13.62 -4.29
C ILE A 470 1.42 13.48 -3.81
N PHE A 471 1.93 14.50 -3.09
CA PHE A 471 3.26 14.48 -2.48
C PHE A 471 3.50 13.24 -1.62
N GLN A 472 2.62 13.01 -0.64
CA GLN A 472 2.77 11.91 0.30
C GLN A 472 2.52 10.56 -0.38
N SER A 473 1.61 10.50 -1.35
CA SER A 473 1.38 9.30 -2.15
C SER A 473 2.64 8.89 -2.90
N VAL A 474 3.33 9.83 -3.57
CA VAL A 474 4.61 9.56 -4.26
C VAL A 474 5.75 9.27 -3.29
N THR A 475 5.84 10.02 -2.18
CA THR A 475 6.85 9.79 -1.15
C THR A 475 6.72 8.40 -0.54
N SER A 476 5.49 7.93 -0.29
CA SER A 476 5.21 6.62 0.30
C SER A 476 5.68 5.46 -0.59
N ILE A 477 5.45 5.52 -1.91
CA ILE A 477 5.91 4.48 -2.83
C ILE A 477 7.43 4.53 -3.01
N ARG A 478 8.04 5.72 -3.04
CA ARG A 478 9.49 5.89 -3.14
C ARG A 478 10.24 5.40 -1.92
N ARG A 479 9.58 5.37 -0.73
CA ARG A 479 10.15 4.74 0.46
C ARG A 479 10.42 3.25 0.26
N ARG A 480 9.62 2.57 -0.56
CA ARG A 480 9.77 1.12 -0.83
C ARG A 480 10.63 0.80 -2.06
N ARG A 481 10.64 1.69 -3.05
CA ARG A 481 11.56 1.63 -4.20
C ARG A 481 11.90 3.04 -4.69
N PRO A 482 13.12 3.54 -4.48
CA PRO A 482 13.45 4.96 -4.67
C PRO A 482 13.32 5.48 -6.10
N GLN A 483 13.29 4.56 -7.09
CA GLN A 483 13.22 4.87 -8.51
C GLN A 483 11.79 5.19 -9.00
N PHE A 484 10.75 4.97 -8.21
CA PHE A 484 9.38 5.32 -8.58
C PHE A 484 9.28 6.81 -8.93
N ILE A 485 8.63 7.10 -10.07
CA ILE A 485 8.44 8.46 -10.60
C ILE A 485 9.80 9.14 -10.74
N ARG A 486 10.50 8.76 -11.82
CA ARG A 486 11.94 8.99 -12.00
C ARG A 486 12.29 10.45 -12.23
N ASN A 487 11.40 11.22 -12.83
CA ASN A 487 11.63 12.59 -13.23
C ASN A 487 10.39 13.46 -13.00
N ILE A 488 10.59 14.77 -13.14
CA ILE A 488 9.54 15.76 -12.95
C ILE A 488 8.37 15.59 -13.92
N ASP A 489 8.60 15.09 -15.14
CA ASP A 489 7.54 14.92 -16.13
C ASP A 489 6.60 13.76 -15.77
N GLU A 490 7.15 12.67 -15.22
CA GLU A 490 6.33 11.59 -14.62
C GLU A 490 5.53 12.11 -13.42
N TYR A 491 6.12 12.99 -12.59
CA TYR A 491 5.42 13.58 -11.45
C TYR A 491 4.28 14.51 -11.89
N LYS A 492 4.51 15.37 -12.88
CA LYS A 492 3.47 16.18 -13.54
C LYS A 492 2.35 15.32 -14.11
N LYS A 493 2.69 14.15 -14.67
CA LYS A 493 1.67 13.24 -15.23
C LYS A 493 0.71 12.73 -14.17
N VAL A 494 1.17 12.50 -12.94
CA VAL A 494 0.26 12.15 -11.83
C VAL A 494 -0.77 13.25 -11.60
N TYR A 495 -0.34 14.53 -11.56
CA TYR A 495 -1.25 15.67 -11.46
C TYR A 495 -2.24 15.75 -12.62
N GLU A 496 -1.77 15.57 -13.86
CA GLU A 496 -2.65 15.57 -15.05
C GLU A 496 -3.71 14.46 -15.00
N ILE A 497 -3.31 13.25 -14.62
CA ILE A 497 -4.23 12.10 -14.49
C ILE A 497 -5.26 12.35 -13.40
N ILE A 498 -4.84 12.90 -12.25
CA ILE A 498 -5.76 13.21 -11.16
C ILE A 498 -6.69 14.37 -11.54
N ASN A 499 -6.20 15.37 -12.26
CA ASN A 499 -7.05 16.46 -12.75
C ASN A 499 -8.14 15.95 -13.71
N HIS A 500 -7.74 15.09 -14.64
CA HIS A 500 -8.68 14.42 -15.53
C HIS A 500 -9.65 13.51 -14.75
N PHE A 501 -9.17 12.80 -13.73
CA PHE A 501 -10.00 11.93 -12.89
C PHE A 501 -11.07 12.73 -12.14
N VAL A 502 -10.67 13.81 -11.46
CA VAL A 502 -11.58 14.70 -10.72
C VAL A 502 -12.62 15.31 -11.65
N SER A 503 -12.19 15.78 -12.82
CA SER A 503 -13.09 16.45 -13.78
C SER A 503 -14.14 15.52 -14.40
N ASN A 504 -13.88 14.21 -14.49
CA ASN A 504 -14.73 13.27 -15.24
C ASN A 504 -15.42 12.19 -14.39
N TYR A 505 -14.86 11.83 -13.24
CA TYR A 505 -15.30 10.64 -12.48
C TYR A 505 -15.59 10.91 -11.01
N SER A 506 -15.15 12.04 -10.45
CA SER A 506 -15.54 12.40 -9.09
C SER A 506 -17.02 12.80 -9.08
N PRO A 507 -17.81 12.40 -8.06
CA PRO A 507 -19.17 12.92 -7.92
C PRO A 507 -19.11 14.45 -7.93
N GLN A 508 -19.79 15.05 -8.91
CA GLN A 508 -19.89 16.51 -8.98
C GLN A 508 -20.42 17.02 -7.63
N VAL A 509 -19.71 17.99 -7.05
CA VAL A 509 -20.15 18.75 -5.87
C VAL A 509 -21.54 19.33 -6.10
#